data_AF-A0A0Q7JKK8-F1
#
_entry.id   AF-A0A0Q7JKK8-F1
#
_cell.length_a   1.000
_cell.length_b   1.000
_cell.length_c   1.000
_cell.angle_alpha   90.00
_cell.angle_beta   90.00
_cell.angle_gamma   90.00
#
_symmetry.space_group_name_H-M   'P 1'
#
loop_
_entity.id
_entity.type
_entity.pdbx_description
1 polymer ?
#
loop_
_entity_poly.entity_id
_entity_poly.type
_entity_poly.pdbx_seq_one_letter_code
_entity_poly.pdbx_strand_id
1 'polypeptide(L)'
;MNIVGWNEYRHEKSNEAVAAIYPEGIHSVIAQGLQQEGVNVKTATLDEVEHGLTDKVLSETDVLVWWGHKAHDHHPQIKKVIANAARWAAPMDGPQLQFGKSEPLEKL
;
A
#
# COMPACT_ATOMS: atom_id res chain seq x y z
N MET A 1 14.20 4.27 -9.13
CA MET A 1 13.28 4.28 -7.99
C MET A 1 12.54 2.94 -7.97
N ASN A 2 12.59 2.24 -6.84
CA ASN A 2 11.99 0.93 -6.61
C ASN A 2 10.72 1.11 -5.77
N ILE A 3 9.59 0.66 -6.30
CA ILE A 3 8.30 0.68 -5.63
C ILE A 3 7.84 -0.75 -5.37
N VAL A 4 7.30 -1.01 -4.18
CA VAL A 4 6.56 -2.24 -3.88
C VAL A 4 5.09 -1.90 -3.71
N GLY A 5 4.23 -2.50 -4.53
CA GLY A 5 2.77 -2.47 -4.38
C GLY A 5 2.30 -3.67 -3.58
N TRP A 6 2.00 -3.47 -2.29
CA TRP A 6 1.51 -4.52 -1.40
C TRP A 6 -0.02 -4.54 -1.37
N ASN A 7 -0.61 -5.72 -1.58
CA ASN A 7 -2.05 -5.93 -1.50
C ASN A 7 -2.40 -7.13 -0.63
N GLU A 8 -3.37 -6.93 0.25
CA GLU A 8 -3.92 -8.00 1.07
C GLU A 8 -4.50 -9.16 0.25
N TYR A 9 -5.03 -8.88 -0.95
CA TYR A 9 -5.47 -9.86 -1.95
C TYR A 9 -6.46 -10.92 -1.43
N ARG A 10 -7.38 -10.50 -0.55
CA ARG A 10 -8.43 -11.37 0.02
C ARG A 10 -9.79 -11.19 -0.64
N HIS A 11 -10.16 -9.95 -0.98
CA HIS A 11 -11.48 -9.66 -1.56
C HIS A 11 -11.58 -10.22 -2.98
N GLU A 12 -10.52 -10.10 -3.76
CA GLU A 12 -10.44 -10.60 -5.13
C GLU A 12 -10.51 -12.13 -5.19
N LYS A 13 -10.12 -12.84 -4.12
CA LYS A 13 -10.23 -14.31 -4.02
C LYS A 13 -11.60 -14.81 -3.54
N SER A 14 -12.38 -13.96 -2.87
CA SER A 14 -13.60 -14.40 -2.16
C SER A 14 -14.89 -13.70 -2.63
N ASN A 15 -14.78 -12.66 -3.44
CA ASN A 15 -15.91 -11.90 -3.96
C ASN A 15 -15.83 -11.83 -5.49
N GLU A 16 -16.74 -12.52 -6.17
CA GLU A 16 -16.79 -12.60 -7.63
C GLU A 16 -16.96 -11.25 -8.32
N ALA A 17 -17.72 -10.33 -7.72
CA ALA A 17 -17.88 -8.98 -8.27
C ALA A 17 -16.57 -8.18 -8.24
N VAL A 18 -15.75 -8.39 -7.20
CA VAL A 18 -14.43 -7.76 -7.11
C VAL A 18 -13.46 -8.42 -8.07
N ALA A 19 -13.45 -9.76 -8.16
CA ALA A 19 -12.63 -10.51 -9.12
C ALA A 19 -12.93 -10.12 -10.57
N ALA A 20 -14.19 -9.85 -10.92
CA ALA A 20 -14.60 -9.41 -12.24
C ALA A 20 -13.98 -8.04 -12.62
N ILE A 21 -13.72 -7.18 -11.64
CA ILE A 21 -13.09 -5.86 -11.86
C ILE A 21 -11.56 -5.97 -11.80
N TYR A 22 -11.03 -6.75 -10.85
CA TYR A 22 -9.61 -6.92 -10.57
C TYR A 22 -9.20 -8.40 -10.62
N PRO A 23 -9.16 -9.02 -11.82
CA PRO A 23 -8.91 -10.46 -11.94
C PRO A 23 -7.52 -10.85 -11.44
N GLU A 24 -6.53 -9.99 -11.66
CA GLU A 24 -5.15 -10.17 -11.19
C GLU A 24 -4.86 -9.35 -9.91
N GLY A 25 -5.92 -8.85 -9.25
CA GLY A 25 -5.82 -8.04 -8.04
C GLY A 25 -5.51 -6.56 -8.25
N ILE A 26 -5.83 -5.75 -7.24
CA ILE A 26 -5.66 -4.28 -7.27
C ILE A 26 -4.19 -3.89 -7.45
N HIS A 27 -3.27 -4.58 -6.76
CA HIS A 27 -1.83 -4.38 -6.88
C HIS A 27 -1.32 -4.47 -8.32
N SER A 28 -1.85 -5.39 -9.13
CA SER A 28 -1.43 -5.55 -10.52
C SER A 28 -1.81 -4.34 -11.37
N VAL A 29 -3.01 -3.79 -11.17
CA VAL A 29 -3.47 -2.58 -11.89
C VAL A 29 -2.63 -1.36 -11.49
N ILE A 30 -2.37 -1.17 -10.19
CA ILE A 30 -1.51 -0.08 -9.70
C ILE A 30 -0.09 -0.23 -10.26
N ALA A 31 0.48 -1.44 -10.23
CA ALA A 31 1.82 -1.69 -10.72
C ALA A 31 1.94 -1.40 -12.22
N GLN A 32 0.97 -1.84 -13.03
CA GLN A 32 0.95 -1.56 -14.46
C GLN A 32 0.88 -0.06 -14.75
N GLY A 33 0.05 0.69 -14.03
CA GLY A 33 -0.03 2.15 -14.18
C GLY A 33 1.29 2.84 -13.83
N LEU A 34 1.91 2.47 -12.71
CA LEU A 34 3.18 3.05 -12.29
C LEU A 34 4.34 2.66 -13.22
N GLN A 35 4.38 1.43 -13.73
CA GLN A 35 5.43 0.99 -14.66
C GLN A 35 5.45 1.81 -15.96
N GLN A 36 4.31 2.35 -16.40
CA GLN A 36 4.23 3.24 -17.57
C GLN A 36 5.01 4.55 -17.37
N GLU A 37 5.23 4.98 -16.13
CA GLU A 37 6.05 6.14 -15.76
C GLU A 37 7.55 5.83 -15.69
N GLY A 38 7.98 4.63 -16.12
CA GLY A 38 9.39 4.24 -16.18
C GLY A 38 10.04 3.92 -14.83
N VAL A 39 9.24 3.63 -13.80
CA VAL A 39 9.72 3.20 -12.47
C VAL A 39 9.73 1.69 -12.33
N ASN A 40 10.61 1.16 -11.48
CA ASN A 40 10.67 -0.27 -11.20
C ASN A 40 9.63 -0.62 -10.14
N VAL A 41 8.61 -1.40 -10.50
CA VAL A 41 7.53 -1.78 -9.59
C VAL A 41 7.49 -3.29 -9.42
N LYS A 42 7.52 -3.74 -8.18
CA LYS A 42 7.24 -5.13 -7.76
C LYS A 42 5.92 -5.16 -7.00
N THR A 43 5.26 -6.30 -7.00
CA THR A 43 4.08 -6.54 -6.18
C THR A 43 4.39 -7.58 -5.10
N ALA A 44 3.64 -7.51 -4.01
CA ALA A 44 3.71 -8.48 -2.91
C ALA A 44 2.31 -8.65 -2.30
N THR A 45 2.01 -9.85 -1.80
CA THR A 45 0.70 -10.16 -1.22
C THR A 45 0.81 -10.83 0.15
N LEU A 46 -0.29 -10.81 0.90
CA LEU A 46 -0.34 -11.38 2.25
C LEU A 46 0.01 -12.88 2.32
N ASP A 47 -0.32 -13.65 1.27
CA ASP A 47 -0.14 -15.10 1.25
C ASP A 47 1.28 -15.54 0.83
N GLU A 48 2.14 -14.62 0.42
CA GLU A 48 3.54 -14.93 0.10
C GLU A 48 4.37 -15.19 1.36
N VAL A 49 5.51 -15.86 1.19
CA VAL A 49 6.49 -16.05 2.27
C VAL A 49 6.92 -14.68 2.79
N GLU A 50 6.86 -14.50 4.12
CA GLU A 50 7.11 -13.20 4.78
C GLU A 50 6.26 -12.06 4.18
N HIS A 51 5.09 -12.40 3.62
CA HIS A 51 4.18 -11.47 2.96
C HIS A 51 4.82 -10.71 1.78
N GLY A 52 5.87 -11.28 1.19
CA GLY A 52 6.68 -10.67 0.13
C GLY A 52 7.58 -9.53 0.62
N LEU A 53 7.65 -9.27 1.93
CA LEU A 53 8.33 -8.13 2.54
C LEU A 53 9.52 -8.55 3.41
N THR A 54 10.44 -9.32 2.82
CA THR A 54 11.71 -9.66 3.49
C THR A 54 12.53 -8.39 3.78
N ASP A 55 13.45 -8.45 4.75
CA ASP A 55 14.33 -7.32 5.07
C ASP A 55 15.09 -6.79 3.84
N LYS A 56 15.51 -7.70 2.94
CA LYS A 56 16.17 -7.33 1.68
C LYS A 56 15.23 -6.52 0.80
N VAL A 57 13.99 -6.99 0.58
CA VAL A 57 12.99 -6.28 -0.24
C VAL A 57 12.71 -4.90 0.35
N LEU A 58 12.48 -4.80 1.67
CA LEU A 58 12.23 -3.52 2.33
C LEU A 58 13.42 -2.57 2.23
N SER A 59 14.65 -3.07 2.37
CA SER A 59 15.86 -2.24 2.26
C SER A 59 16.12 -1.71 0.84
N GLU A 60 15.65 -2.41 -0.19
CA GLU A 60 15.78 -2.02 -1.59
C GLU A 60 14.60 -1.16 -2.07
N THR A 61 13.57 -0.98 -1.25
CA THR A 61 12.32 -0.30 -1.61
C THR A 61 12.39 1.18 -1.22
N ASP A 62 12.23 2.06 -2.22
CA ASP A 62 12.17 3.51 -1.99
C ASP A 62 10.77 3.93 -1.53
N VAL A 63 9.72 3.31 -2.10
CA VAL A 63 8.30 3.59 -1.77
C VAL A 63 7.52 2.29 -1.63
N LEU A 64 6.83 2.12 -0.51
CA LEU A 64 5.90 1.01 -0.28
C LEU A 64 4.47 1.53 -0.37
N VAL A 65 3.72 1.09 -1.39
CA VAL A 65 2.28 1.34 -1.53
C VAL A 65 1.53 0.22 -0.82
N TRP A 66 0.58 0.57 0.05
CA TRP A 66 -0.09 -0.40 0.91
C TRP A 66 -1.61 -0.38 0.73
N TRP A 67 -2.19 -1.52 0.34
CA TRP A 67 -3.64 -1.74 0.34
C TRP A 67 -4.01 -2.93 1.22
N GLY A 68 -4.87 -2.72 2.22
CA GLY A 68 -5.40 -3.79 3.05
C GLY A 68 -6.70 -3.40 3.77
N HIS A 69 -7.48 -4.40 4.19
CA HIS A 69 -8.81 -4.16 4.76
C HIS A 69 -9.20 -5.13 5.91
N LYS A 70 -9.14 -6.45 5.70
CA LYS A 70 -9.78 -7.46 6.58
C LYS A 70 -8.82 -8.22 7.49
N ALA A 71 -7.60 -8.49 7.05
CA ALA A 71 -6.72 -9.49 7.63
C ALA A 71 -5.35 -8.93 8.07
N HIS A 72 -4.95 -7.75 7.60
CA HIS A 72 -3.64 -7.17 7.88
C HIS A 72 -3.32 -6.97 9.38
N ASP A 73 -4.33 -6.87 10.26
CA ASP A 73 -4.12 -6.69 11.70
C ASP A 73 -3.90 -8.02 12.48
N HIS A 74 -3.78 -9.16 11.81
CA HIS A 74 -3.56 -10.45 12.49
C HIS A 74 -2.10 -10.90 12.50
N HIS A 75 -1.22 -10.24 11.74
CA HIS A 75 0.16 -10.67 11.54
C HIS A 75 1.15 -9.73 12.26
N PRO A 76 1.91 -10.20 13.27
CA PRO A 76 2.85 -9.35 14.01
C PRO A 76 3.89 -8.65 13.13
N GLN A 77 4.37 -9.31 12.09
CA GLN A 77 5.32 -8.71 11.13
C GLN A 77 4.68 -7.58 10.33
N ILE A 78 3.42 -7.73 9.90
CA ILE A 78 2.65 -6.67 9.22
C ILE A 78 2.44 -5.47 10.13
N LYS A 79 2.05 -5.69 11.40
CA LYS A 79 1.92 -4.60 12.38
C LYS A 79 3.23 -3.84 12.56
N LYS A 80 4.36 -4.55 12.60
CA LYS A 80 5.70 -3.94 12.69
C LYS A 80 5.99 -3.07 11.47
N VAL A 81 5.68 -3.53 10.25
CA VAL A 81 5.88 -2.72 9.02
C VAL A 81 5.01 -1.46 9.06
N ILE A 82 3.73 -1.58 9.39
CA ILE A 82 2.81 -0.42 9.50
C ILE A 82 3.29 0.56 10.58
N ALA A 83 3.70 0.07 11.74
CA ALA A 83 4.25 0.90 12.81
C ALA A 83 5.55 1.60 12.42
N ASN A 84 6.42 0.95 11.65
CA ASN A 84 7.63 1.56 11.11
C ASN A 84 7.28 2.66 10.10
N ALA A 85 6.35 2.38 9.17
CA ALA A 85 5.92 3.34 8.16
C ALA A 85 5.26 4.57 8.80
N ALA A 86 4.39 4.37 9.79
CA ALA A 86 3.77 5.46 10.55
C ALA A 86 4.80 6.31 11.29
N ARG A 87 5.82 5.69 11.89
CA ARG A 87 6.94 6.41 12.53
C ARG A 87 7.79 7.18 11.53
N TRP A 88 8.04 6.61 10.36
CA TRP A 88 8.79 7.27 9.30
C TRP A 88 8.05 8.47 8.71
N ALA A 89 6.74 8.34 8.49
CA ALA A 89 5.88 9.41 7.99
C ALA A 89 5.47 10.43 9.07
N ALA A 90 5.78 10.18 10.35
CA ALA A 90 5.43 11.09 11.43
C ALA A 90 6.13 12.45 11.24
N PRO A 91 5.42 13.57 11.46
CA PRO A 91 6.04 14.90 11.36
C PRO A 91 7.17 15.03 12.37
N MET A 92 8.37 15.43 11.89
CA MET A 92 9.51 15.72 12.76
C MET A 92 9.54 17.21 13.12
N ASP A 93 9.52 18.11 12.12
CA ASP A 93 9.49 19.58 12.26
C ASP A 93 8.64 20.25 11.16
N GLY A 94 7.50 19.63 10.81
CA GLY A 94 6.55 20.17 9.81
C GLY A 94 5.62 21.26 10.36
N PRO A 95 4.89 21.98 9.49
CA PRO A 95 3.88 22.94 9.94
C PRO A 95 2.84 22.25 10.84
N GLN A 96 2.34 22.97 11.85
CA GLN A 96 1.30 22.44 12.73
C GLN A 96 0.08 21.97 11.93
N LEU A 97 -0.34 20.73 12.17
CA LEU A 97 -1.58 20.18 11.62
C LEU A 97 -2.77 21.04 12.06
N GLN A 98 -3.41 21.72 11.12
CA GLN A 98 -4.67 22.41 11.36
C GLN A 98 -5.82 21.47 11.01
N PHE A 99 -6.56 21.06 12.05
CA PHE A 99 -7.82 20.34 11.89
C PHE A 99 -8.97 21.34 11.99
N GLY A 100 -9.93 21.26 11.06
CA GLY A 100 -11.08 22.16 11.02
C GLY A 100 -11.94 21.95 9.77
N LYS A 101 -13.11 22.60 9.72
CA LYS A 101 -13.90 22.67 8.48
C LYS A 101 -13.25 23.71 7.56
N SER A 102 -12.78 23.28 6.40
CA SER A 102 -12.35 24.18 5.32
C SER A 102 -13.54 24.43 4.39
N GLU A 103 -13.78 25.69 4.04
CA GLU A 103 -14.74 26.01 2.98
C GLU A 103 -14.25 25.41 1.64
N PRO A 104 -15.16 24.89 0.79
CA PRO A 104 -14.81 24.41 -0.54
C PRO A 104 -14.08 25.51 -1.33
N LEU A 105 -12.99 25.14 -2.01
CA LEU A 105 -12.22 26.07 -2.85
C LEU A 105 -13.00 26.50 -4.10
N GLU A 106 -14.01 25.74 -4.50
CA GLU A 106 -14.82 25.98 -5.68
C GLU A 106 -16.27 26.27 -5.30
N LYS A 107 -16.92 27.15 -6.07
CA LYS A 107 -18.35 27.42 -5.95
C LYS A 107 -19.12 26.37 -6.76
N LEU A 108 -20.22 25.88 -6.18
CA LEU A 108 -21.21 25.03 -6.85
C LEU A 108 -21.88 25.75 -8.03
#